data_AF-A0A418MUH2-F1
#
_entry.id   AF-A0A418MUH2-F1
#
_cell.length_a   1.000
_cell.length_b   1.000
_cell.length_c   1.000
_cell.angle_alpha   90.00
_cell.angle_beta   90.00
_cell.angle_gamma   90.00
#
_symmetry.space_group_name_H-M   'P 1'
#
loop_
_entity.id
_entity.type
_entity.pdbx_description
1 polymer ?
#
loop_
_entity_poly.entity_id
_entity_poly.type
_entity_poly.pdbx_seq_one_letter_code
_entity_poly.pdbx_strand_id
1 'polypeptide(L)'
;MPGMWWVVGATVVVALVATYLIWTAGRVERLQARAQLAARALDAHLLRRAAAAAVLAERRYGVELYAAARIALDAEPEEREAAENDLTRQLRAVQLDPTDPDCDAVIAASRRLALARQVHTDLVRDARSARSRPLVRLFRMGRGHTWPRYFDIDDPTLTVPVADVPSR
;
A
#
# COMPACT_ATOMS: atom_id res chain seq x y z
N MET A 1 6.38 -16.63 57.64
CA MET A 1 5.96 -17.47 56.49
C MET A 1 6.68 -17.01 55.22
N PRO A 2 7.93 -17.44 55.00
CA PRO A 2 8.74 -17.02 53.85
C PRO A 2 8.16 -17.45 52.48
N GLY A 3 7.31 -18.50 52.43
CA GLY A 3 6.65 -18.93 51.20
C GLY A 3 5.57 -17.97 50.66
N MET A 4 4.95 -17.15 51.52
CA MET A 4 3.88 -16.24 51.10
C MET A 4 4.40 -15.08 50.24
N TRP A 5 5.59 -14.57 50.55
CA TRP A 5 6.26 -13.53 49.76
C TRP A 5 6.62 -13.99 48.35
N TRP A 6 6.99 -15.27 48.19
CA TRP A 6 7.23 -15.87 46.88
C TRP A 6 5.96 -15.96 46.03
N VAL A 7 4.83 -16.35 46.63
CA VAL A 7 3.52 -16.40 45.94
C VAL A 7 3.07 -15.01 45.52
N VAL A 8 3.21 -14.01 46.39
CA VAL A 8 2.89 -12.62 46.07
C VAL A 8 3.78 -12.12 44.93
N GLY A 9 5.10 -12.35 45.02
CA GLY A 9 6.05 -11.97 43.97
C GLY A 9 5.73 -12.63 42.62
N ALA A 10 5.47 -13.94 42.62
CA ALA A 10 5.10 -14.68 41.42
C ALA A 10 3.80 -14.13 40.79
N THR A 11 2.78 -13.86 41.61
CA THR A 11 1.50 -13.28 41.15
C THR A 11 1.72 -11.92 40.49
N VAL A 12 2.53 -11.05 41.09
CA VAL A 12 2.84 -9.73 40.53
C VAL A 12 3.57 -9.87 39.19
N VAL A 13 4.56 -10.75 39.10
CA VAL A 13 5.29 -11.01 37.84
C VAL A 13 4.35 -11.50 36.74
N VAL A 14 3.47 -12.46 37.05
CA VAL A 14 2.47 -12.98 36.10
C VAL A 14 1.53 -11.86 35.63
N ALA A 15 1.04 -11.02 36.55
CA ALA A 15 0.18 -9.90 36.21
C ALA A 15 0.88 -8.92 35.26
N LEU A 16 2.13 -8.55 35.54
CA LEU A 16 2.93 -7.67 34.67
C LEU A 16 3.15 -8.27 33.28
N VAL A 17 3.47 -9.57 33.19
CA VAL A 17 3.63 -10.27 31.92
C VAL A 17 2.30 -10.29 31.14
N ALA A 18 1.18 -10.61 31.80
CA ALA A 18 -0.13 -10.62 31.15
C ALA A 18 -0.50 -9.23 30.59
N THR A 19 -0.32 -8.17 31.37
CA THR A 19 -0.56 -6.78 30.92
C THR A 19 0.33 -6.43 29.72
N TYR A 20 1.61 -6.79 29.76
CA TYR A 20 2.54 -6.55 28.66
C TYR A 20 2.13 -7.29 27.37
N LEU A 21 1.67 -8.54 27.49
CA LEU A 21 1.18 -9.32 26.35
C LEU A 21 -0.10 -8.73 25.75
N ILE A 22 -1.06 -8.31 26.59
CA ILE A 22 -2.29 -7.64 26.13
C ILE A 22 -1.95 -6.36 25.37
N TRP A 23 -1.05 -5.53 25.92
CA TRP A 23 -0.61 -4.31 25.27
C TRP A 23 0.08 -4.58 23.92
N THR A 24 0.94 -5.59 23.87
CA THR A 24 1.65 -6.00 22.65
C THR A 24 0.68 -6.51 21.59
N ALA A 25 -0.29 -7.35 21.96
CA ALA A 25 -1.32 -7.86 21.06
C ALA A 25 -2.13 -6.73 20.41
N GLY A 26 -2.63 -5.79 21.23
CA GLY A 26 -3.37 -4.63 20.71
C GLY A 26 -2.51 -3.71 19.83
N ARG A 27 -1.21 -3.58 20.11
CA ARG A 27 -0.28 -2.84 19.24
C ARG A 27 -0.15 -3.51 17.86
N VAL A 28 0.02 -4.83 17.81
CA VAL A 28 0.15 -5.59 16.56
C VAL A 28 -1.12 -5.47 15.73
N GLU A 29 -2.29 -5.64 16.36
CA GLU A 29 -3.59 -5.53 15.70
C GLU A 29 -3.79 -4.15 15.06
N ARG A 30 -3.47 -3.07 15.77
CA ARG A 30 -3.53 -1.70 15.22
C ARG A 30 -2.63 -1.51 13.99
N LEU A 31 -1.44 -2.09 13.98
CA LEU A 31 -0.53 -2.00 12.83
C LEU A 31 -1.07 -2.79 11.64
N GLN A 32 -1.62 -3.99 11.88
CA GLN A 32 -2.28 -4.78 10.83
C GLN A 32 -3.49 -4.05 10.23
N ALA A 33 -4.36 -3.50 11.07
CA ALA A 33 -5.52 -2.74 10.63
C ALA A 33 -5.12 -1.51 9.79
N ARG A 34 -4.08 -0.78 10.19
CA ARG A 34 -3.56 0.37 9.42
C ARG A 34 -3.02 -0.06 8.05
N ALA A 35 -2.26 -1.14 7.98
CA ALA A 35 -1.75 -1.67 6.72
C ALA A 35 -2.90 -2.14 5.79
N GLN A 36 -3.95 -2.75 6.34
CA GLN A 36 -5.14 -3.12 5.56
C GLN A 36 -5.90 -1.90 5.02
N LEU A 37 -6.03 -0.85 5.82
CA LEU A 37 -6.64 0.40 5.37
C LEU A 37 -5.82 1.07 4.27
N ALA A 38 -4.50 1.05 4.39
CA ALA A 38 -3.60 1.56 3.35
C ALA A 38 -3.67 0.76 2.06
N ALA A 39 -3.79 -0.58 2.14
CA ALA A 39 -4.02 -1.43 0.97
C ALA A 39 -5.31 -1.03 0.23
N ARG A 40 -6.43 -0.88 0.95
CA ARG A 40 -7.71 -0.45 0.34
C ARG A 40 -7.62 0.96 -0.28
N ALA A 41 -6.89 1.87 0.37
CA ALA A 41 -6.67 3.20 -0.16
C ALA A 41 -5.83 3.16 -1.45
N LEU A 42 -4.78 2.33 -1.48
CA LEU A 42 -3.97 2.06 -2.66
C LEU A 42 -4.82 1.51 -3.81
N ASP A 43 -5.66 0.51 -3.56
CA ASP A 43 -6.57 -0.07 -4.55
C ASP A 43 -7.50 0.99 -5.16
N ALA A 44 -8.05 1.89 -4.33
CA ALA A 44 -8.88 2.99 -4.80
C ALA A 44 -8.11 4.01 -5.68
N HIS A 45 -6.79 4.14 -5.50
CA HIS A 45 -5.95 4.97 -6.36
C HIS A 45 -5.59 4.27 -7.67
N LEU A 46 -5.35 2.95 -7.65
CA LEU A 46 -5.14 2.12 -8.83
C LEU A 46 -6.35 2.21 -9.76
N LEU A 47 -7.55 1.95 -9.23
CA LEU A 47 -8.81 2.04 -10.00
C LEU A 47 -9.04 3.42 -10.60
N ARG A 48 -8.78 4.49 -9.84
CA ARG A 48 -8.92 5.88 -10.33
C ARG A 48 -7.95 6.20 -11.46
N ARG A 49 -6.71 5.72 -11.37
CA ARG A 49 -5.70 5.89 -12.42
C ARG A 49 -6.07 5.11 -13.69
N ALA A 50 -6.45 3.84 -13.54
CA ALA A 50 -6.83 3.00 -14.68
C ALA A 50 -8.09 3.53 -15.38
N ALA A 51 -9.10 3.99 -14.63
CA ALA A 51 -10.28 4.63 -15.20
C ALA A 51 -9.94 5.93 -15.96
N ALA A 52 -9.10 6.79 -15.39
CA ALA A 52 -8.64 8.00 -16.07
C ALA A 52 -7.86 7.66 -17.36
N ALA A 53 -7.00 6.63 -17.32
CA ALA A 53 -6.25 6.17 -18.48
C ALA A 53 -7.16 5.59 -19.57
N ALA A 54 -8.23 4.86 -19.21
CA ALA A 54 -9.20 4.34 -20.17
C ALA A 54 -9.94 5.48 -20.89
N VAL A 55 -10.40 6.50 -20.15
CA VAL A 55 -11.06 7.69 -20.72
C VAL A 55 -10.11 8.45 -21.65
N LEU A 56 -8.85 8.60 -21.25
CA LEU A 56 -7.81 9.23 -22.05
C LEU A 56 -7.55 8.45 -23.36
N ALA A 57 -7.49 7.12 -23.28
CA ALA A 57 -7.26 6.25 -24.42
C ALA A 57 -8.39 6.31 -25.46
N GLU A 58 -9.65 6.35 -25.01
CA GLU A 58 -10.83 6.47 -25.88
C GLU A 58 -10.79 7.73 -26.76
N ARG A 59 -10.21 8.82 -26.25
CA ARG A 59 -10.20 10.11 -26.96
C ARG A 59 -9.02 10.29 -27.91
N ARG A 60 -7.84 9.77 -27.57
CA ARG A 60 -6.59 10.30 -28.15
C ARG A 60 -5.48 9.28 -28.41
N TYR A 61 -5.42 8.15 -27.69
CA TYR A 61 -4.20 7.32 -27.62
C TYR A 61 -4.40 5.83 -27.97
N GLY A 62 -5.55 5.46 -28.50
CA GLY A 62 -5.71 4.21 -29.25
C GLY A 62 -5.96 2.95 -28.40
N VAL A 63 -6.07 1.82 -29.12
CA VAL A 63 -6.61 0.55 -28.59
C VAL A 63 -5.68 -0.11 -27.56
N GLU A 64 -4.35 0.03 -27.71
CA GLU A 64 -3.39 -0.63 -26.81
C GLU A 64 -3.44 -0.04 -25.38
N LEU A 65 -3.44 1.29 -25.25
CA LEU A 65 -3.58 1.93 -23.94
C LEU A 65 -4.95 1.63 -23.32
N TYR A 66 -6.00 1.61 -24.14
CA TYR A 66 -7.34 1.26 -23.69
C TYR A 66 -7.39 -0.18 -23.15
N ALA A 67 -6.81 -1.14 -23.89
CA ALA A 67 -6.74 -2.53 -23.48
C ALA A 67 -5.98 -2.69 -22.17
N ALA A 68 -4.79 -2.08 -22.03
CA ALA A 68 -4.01 -2.13 -20.79
C ALA A 68 -4.76 -1.51 -19.60
N ALA A 69 -5.47 -0.40 -19.82
CA ALA A 69 -6.30 0.23 -18.79
C ALA A 69 -7.48 -0.65 -18.36
N ARG A 70 -8.14 -1.34 -19.30
CA ARG A 70 -9.23 -2.28 -18.98
C ARG A 70 -8.72 -3.53 -18.27
N ILE A 71 -7.58 -4.08 -18.70
CA ILE A 71 -6.92 -5.20 -18.01
C ILE A 71 -6.60 -4.79 -16.56
N ALA A 72 -6.05 -3.59 -16.33
CA ALA A 72 -5.77 -3.11 -14.98
C ALA A 72 -7.03 -2.91 -14.10
N LEU A 73 -8.17 -2.49 -14.69
CA LEU A 73 -9.44 -2.38 -13.98
C LEU A 73 -9.97 -3.75 -13.54
N ASP A 74 -9.94 -4.72 -14.45
CA ASP A 74 -10.57 -6.03 -14.28
C ASP A 74 -9.63 -7.08 -13.65
N ALA A 75 -8.34 -6.76 -13.44
CA ALA A 75 -7.34 -7.69 -12.91
C ALA A 75 -7.66 -8.21 -11.50
N GLU A 76 -7.53 -9.52 -11.32
CA GLU A 76 -7.61 -10.17 -10.01
C GLU A 76 -6.42 -9.79 -9.11
N PRO A 77 -6.51 -9.96 -7.78
CA PRO A 77 -5.45 -9.55 -6.84
C PRO A 77 -4.05 -10.12 -7.15
N GLU A 78 -3.99 -11.33 -7.70
CA GLU A 78 -2.75 -12.03 -8.08
C GLU A 78 -2.12 -11.46 -9.36
N GLU A 79 -2.93 -10.95 -10.29
CA GLU A 79 -2.51 -10.43 -11.59
C GLU A 79 -2.34 -8.91 -11.58
N ARG A 80 -2.87 -8.24 -10.55
CA ARG A 80 -2.94 -6.78 -10.43
C ARG A 80 -1.59 -6.09 -10.59
N GLU A 81 -0.52 -6.64 -10.00
CA GLU A 81 0.83 -6.07 -10.11
C GLU A 81 1.32 -6.05 -11.57
N ALA A 82 1.11 -7.15 -12.31
CA ALA A 82 1.51 -7.26 -13.70
C ALA A 82 0.70 -6.32 -14.60
N ALA A 83 -0.62 -6.25 -14.39
CA ALA A 83 -1.51 -5.38 -15.14
C ALA A 83 -1.17 -3.89 -14.96
N GLU A 84 -0.85 -3.47 -13.72
CA GLU A 84 -0.47 -2.09 -13.42
C GLU A 84 0.90 -1.72 -13.97
N ASN A 85 1.84 -2.67 -14.02
CA ASN A 85 3.14 -2.48 -14.68
C ASN A 85 2.98 -2.32 -16.20
N ASP A 86 2.10 -3.10 -16.83
CA ASP A 86 1.80 -2.95 -18.26
C ASP A 86 1.12 -1.61 -18.56
N LEU A 87 0.11 -1.21 -17.78
CA LEU A 87 -0.50 0.12 -17.89
C LEU A 87 0.54 1.23 -17.73
N THR A 88 1.45 1.10 -16.76
CA THR A 88 2.53 2.08 -16.55
C THR A 88 3.46 2.15 -17.75
N ARG A 89 3.80 1.01 -18.37
CA ARG A 89 4.60 0.95 -19.60
C ARG A 89 3.90 1.68 -20.74
N GLN A 90 2.62 1.42 -20.97
CA GLN A 90 1.83 2.07 -22.02
C GLN A 90 1.73 3.58 -21.80
N LEU A 91 1.46 4.02 -20.58
CA LEU A 91 1.40 5.45 -20.23
C LEU A 91 2.73 6.17 -20.42
N ARG A 92 3.87 5.51 -20.18
CA ARG A 92 5.21 6.09 -20.42
C ARG A 92 5.60 6.15 -21.89
N ALA A 93 5.02 5.29 -22.73
CA ALA A 93 5.27 5.31 -24.17
C ALA A 93 4.58 6.48 -24.88
N VAL A 94 3.57 7.09 -24.22
CA VAL A 94 2.76 8.17 -24.75
C VAL A 94 3.26 9.53 -24.28
N GLN A 95 3.21 10.54 -25.16
CA GLN A 95 3.44 11.93 -24.77
C GLN A 95 2.16 12.53 -24.16
N LEU A 96 2.23 12.85 -22.87
CA LEU A 96 1.15 13.46 -22.11
C LEU A 96 1.40 14.96 -21.98
N ASP A 97 0.46 15.76 -22.49
CA ASP A 97 0.50 17.21 -22.36
C ASP A 97 -0.22 17.63 -21.07
N PRO A 98 0.48 18.22 -20.07
CA PRO A 98 -0.14 18.61 -18.80
C PRO A 98 -1.19 19.73 -18.95
N THR A 99 -1.27 20.40 -20.09
CA THR A 99 -2.30 21.42 -20.36
C THR A 99 -3.63 20.80 -20.79
N ASP A 100 -3.62 19.55 -21.24
CA ASP A 100 -4.85 18.80 -21.54
C ASP A 100 -5.45 18.26 -20.21
N PRO A 101 -6.73 18.56 -19.90
CA PRO A 101 -7.36 18.13 -18.66
C PRO A 101 -7.38 16.61 -18.48
N ASP A 102 -7.51 15.82 -19.55
CA ASP A 102 -7.54 14.36 -19.44
C ASP A 102 -6.13 13.80 -19.15
N CYS A 103 -5.09 14.40 -19.74
CA CYS A 103 -3.70 14.07 -19.44
C CYS A 103 -3.33 14.45 -18.01
N ASP A 104 -3.68 15.67 -17.56
CA ASP A 104 -3.40 16.10 -16.18
C ASP A 104 -4.11 15.21 -15.16
N ALA A 105 -5.34 14.76 -15.44
CA ALA A 105 -6.05 13.82 -14.58
C ALA A 105 -5.26 12.51 -14.37
N VAL A 106 -4.72 11.93 -15.44
CA VAL A 106 -3.89 10.72 -15.37
C VAL A 106 -2.57 10.96 -14.65
N ILE A 107 -1.90 12.09 -14.92
CA ILE A 107 -0.64 12.46 -14.26
C ILE A 107 -0.88 12.68 -12.76
N ALA A 108 -1.93 13.40 -12.38
CA ALA A 108 -2.31 13.64 -10.99
C ALA A 108 -2.69 12.33 -10.28
N ALA A 109 -3.45 11.44 -10.92
CA ALA A 109 -3.77 10.12 -10.38
C ALA A 109 -2.52 9.27 -10.16
N SER A 110 -1.59 9.29 -11.12
CA SER A 110 -0.30 8.58 -11.06
C SER A 110 0.59 9.09 -9.92
N ARG A 111 0.66 10.41 -9.70
CA ARG A 111 1.36 11.01 -8.55
C ARG A 111 0.75 10.59 -7.21
N ARG A 112 -0.58 10.63 -7.10
CA ARG A 112 -1.30 10.20 -5.88
C ARG A 112 -1.09 8.71 -5.61
N LEU A 113 -1.05 7.89 -6.65
CA LEU A 113 -0.75 6.47 -6.55
C LEU A 113 0.66 6.23 -6.00
N ALA A 114 1.66 6.97 -6.47
CA ALA A 114 3.03 6.88 -5.95
C ALA A 114 3.09 7.12 -4.43
N LEU A 115 2.41 8.16 -3.95
CA LEU A 115 2.31 8.48 -2.53
C LEU A 115 1.58 7.39 -1.74
N ALA A 116 0.46 6.88 -2.26
CA ALA A 116 -0.30 5.81 -1.62
C ALA A 116 0.54 4.52 -1.50
N ARG A 117 1.32 4.18 -2.53
CA ARG A 117 2.24 3.03 -2.53
C ARG A 117 3.31 3.16 -1.46
N GLN A 118 3.87 4.37 -1.29
CA GLN A 118 4.86 4.63 -0.25
C GLN A 118 4.27 4.45 1.15
N VAL A 119 3.11 5.07 1.42
CA VAL A 119 2.40 4.92 2.71
C VAL A 119 2.06 3.46 2.99
N HIS A 120 1.57 2.72 2.00
CA HIS A 120 1.32 1.28 2.13
C HIS A 120 2.60 0.52 2.47
N THR A 121 3.69 0.77 1.76
CA THR A 121 4.98 0.12 1.99
C THR A 121 5.52 0.34 3.40
N ASP A 122 5.42 1.57 3.90
CA ASP A 122 5.87 1.92 5.25
C ASP A 122 5.01 1.24 6.32
N LEU A 123 3.68 1.20 6.15
CA LEU A 123 2.78 0.53 7.08
C LEU A 123 2.91 -1.01 7.04
N VAL A 124 3.17 -1.59 5.86
CA VAL A 124 3.52 -3.01 5.72
C VAL A 124 4.84 -3.30 6.43
N ARG A 125 5.85 -2.44 6.28
CA ARG A 125 7.14 -2.57 6.98
C ARG A 125 6.96 -2.54 8.49
N ASP A 126 6.15 -1.61 9.02
CA ASP A 126 5.83 -1.53 10.44
C ASP A 126 5.10 -2.78 10.94
N ALA A 127 4.09 -3.27 10.21
CA ALA A 127 3.38 -4.49 10.56
C ALA A 127 4.32 -5.71 10.56
N ARG A 128 5.19 -5.84 9.55
CA ARG A 128 6.15 -6.96 9.46
C ARG A 128 7.24 -6.89 10.52
N SER A 129 7.73 -5.70 10.87
CA SER A 129 8.69 -5.54 11.98
C SER A 129 8.07 -5.89 13.34
N ALA A 130 6.77 -5.66 13.52
CA ALA A 130 6.06 -6.13 14.71
C ALA A 130 5.97 -7.66 14.75
N ARG A 131 5.77 -8.32 13.60
CA ARG A 131 5.75 -9.79 13.48
C ARG A 131 7.07 -10.47 13.86
N SER A 132 8.21 -9.84 13.60
CA SER A 132 9.52 -10.45 13.85
C SER A 132 9.86 -10.55 15.34
N ARG A 133 9.12 -9.85 16.21
CA ARG A 133 9.33 -9.88 17.66
C ARG A 133 9.10 -11.29 18.23
N PRO A 134 10.01 -11.81 19.08
CA PRO A 134 9.98 -13.20 19.55
C PRO A 134 8.70 -13.55 20.30
N LEU A 135 8.16 -12.62 21.09
CA LEU A 135 6.91 -12.81 21.82
C LEU A 135 5.70 -12.95 20.89
N VAL A 136 5.62 -12.14 19.83
CA VAL A 136 4.53 -12.23 18.84
C VAL A 136 4.55 -13.59 18.13
N ARG A 137 5.76 -14.09 17.81
CA ARG A 137 5.94 -15.42 17.20
C ARG A 137 5.61 -16.55 18.17
N LEU A 138 6.09 -16.47 19.42
CA LEU A 138 5.91 -17.49 20.44
C LEU A 138 4.44 -17.63 20.82
N PHE A 139 3.74 -16.52 21.04
CA PHE A 139 2.31 -16.51 21.36
C PHE A 139 1.39 -16.61 20.14
N ARG A 140 1.95 -16.82 18.94
CA ARG A 140 1.19 -16.94 17.68
C ARG A 140 0.20 -15.79 17.47
N MET A 141 0.53 -14.59 17.95
CA MET A 141 -0.33 -13.41 17.86
C MET A 141 -0.50 -13.02 16.39
N GLY A 142 -1.75 -12.96 15.91
CA GLY A 142 -2.07 -12.63 14.52
C GLY A 142 -2.11 -13.83 13.55
N ARG A 143 -2.37 -15.05 14.04
CA ARG A 143 -2.45 -16.24 13.17
C ARG A 143 -3.72 -16.35 12.33
N GLY A 144 -4.77 -15.59 12.66
CA GLY A 144 -6.06 -15.61 11.96
C GLY A 144 -6.13 -14.71 10.72
N HIS A 145 -5.10 -13.89 10.46
CA HIS A 145 -5.09 -12.97 9.32
C HIS A 145 -3.85 -13.22 8.44
N THR A 146 -4.04 -13.12 7.13
CA THR A 146 -2.93 -13.05 6.19
C THR A 146 -2.13 -11.79 6.48
N TRP A 147 -0.81 -11.93 6.61
CA TRP A 147 0.03 -10.79 6.91
C TRP A 147 0.14 -9.89 5.69
N PRO A 148 0.15 -8.55 5.88
CA PRO A 148 0.31 -7.60 4.78
C PRO A 148 1.55 -7.93 3.94
N ARG A 149 1.36 -7.90 2.61
CA ARG A 149 2.41 -8.10 1.61
C ARG A 149 2.77 -6.76 0.97
N TYR A 150 4.02 -6.66 0.55
CA TYR A 150 4.44 -5.57 -0.33
C TYR A 150 3.71 -5.69 -1.65
N PHE A 151 3.45 -4.53 -2.28
CA PHE A 151 2.86 -4.42 -3.60
C PHE A 151 3.93 -3.90 -4.55
N ASP A 152 4.43 -4.77 -5.42
CA ASP A 152 5.60 -4.48 -6.25
C ASP A 152 5.16 -4.01 -7.64
N ILE A 153 5.18 -2.69 -7.81
CA ILE A 153 4.92 -2.04 -9.09
C ILE A 153 6.04 -1.08 -9.44
N ASP A 154 6.26 -0.91 -10.74
CA ASP A 154 7.11 0.13 -11.29
C ASP A 154 6.67 1.51 -10.77
N ASP A 155 7.61 2.45 -10.69
CA ASP A 155 7.31 3.81 -10.25
C ASP A 155 6.18 4.42 -11.10
N PRO A 156 4.98 4.64 -10.56
CA PRO A 156 3.86 5.08 -11.37
C PRO A 156 3.99 6.54 -11.81
N THR A 157 4.97 7.29 -11.29
CA THR A 157 5.18 8.68 -11.69
C THR A 157 5.48 8.78 -13.19
N LEU A 158 4.81 9.74 -13.83
CA LEU A 158 4.96 10.04 -15.25
C LEU A 158 5.80 11.32 -15.36
N THR A 159 6.94 11.24 -16.04
CA THR A 159 7.79 12.39 -16.31
C THR A 159 7.07 13.33 -17.27
N VAL A 160 6.71 14.50 -16.77
CA VAL A 160 6.20 15.61 -17.58
C VAL A 160 7.42 16.40 -18.07
N PRO A 161 7.50 16.77 -19.36
CA PRO A 161 8.51 17.71 -19.82
C PRO A 161 8.41 18.98 -18.97
N VAL A 162 9.48 19.31 -18.25
CA VAL A 162 9.54 20.56 -17.49
C VAL A 162 9.51 21.69 -18.51
N ALA A 163 8.40 22.41 -18.61
CA ALA A 163 8.42 23.72 -19.27
C ALA A 163 9.39 24.58 -18.45
N ASP A 164 10.50 24.99 -19.07
CA ASP A 164 11.50 25.88 -18.49
C ASP A 164 10.79 27.03 -17.78
N VAL A 165 10.90 27.07 -16.45
CA VAL A 165 10.44 28.21 -15.66
C VAL A 165 11.47 29.31 -15.88
N PRO A 166 11.15 30.43 -16.57
CA PRO A 166 12.09 31.53 -16.70
C PRO A 166 12.34 32.10 -15.30
N SER A 167 13.59 31.97 -14.83
CA SER A 167 14.08 32.63 -13.63
C SER A 167 13.90 34.15 -13.80
N ARG A 168 13.00 34.73 -13.02
CA ARG A 168 12.95 36.18 -12.79
C ARG A 168 13.84 36.56 -11.63
#